data_AF-A0A1C3RCA2-F1
#
_entry.id   AF-A0A1C3RCA2-F1
#
_cell.length_a   1.000
_cell.length_b   1.000
_cell.length_c   1.000
_cell.angle_alpha   90.00
_cell.angle_beta   90.00
_cell.angle_gamma   90.00
#
_symmetry.space_group_name_H-M   'P 1'
#
loop_
_entity.id
_entity.type
_entity.pdbx_description
1 polymer ?
#
loop_
_entity_poly.entity_id
_entity_poly.type
_entity_poly.pdbx_seq_one_letter_code
_entity_poly.pdbx_strand_id
1 'polypeptide(L)'
;MTDQSEMLEKLKLLRERFTQRLKDTHTEISTWSGNSHITALIEICHKLAGTAGTYGYGELSVEMKTLELQLIDIKDQDLTDEQALTLYKKAEETIKNALK
;
A
#
# COMPACT_ATOMS: atom_id res chain seq x y z
N MET A 1 34.01 -12.93 6.74
CA MET A 1 33.45 -11.59 7.05
C MET A 1 32.79 -10.90 5.85
N THR A 2 32.90 -11.44 4.63
CA THR A 2 32.31 -10.90 3.38
C THR A 2 30.81 -11.15 3.22
N ASP A 3 30.30 -12.32 3.59
CA ASP A 3 28.87 -12.69 3.42
C ASP A 3 27.88 -11.79 4.17
N GLN A 4 28.26 -11.33 5.37
CA GLN A 4 27.39 -10.51 6.21
C GLN A 4 27.24 -9.09 5.64
N SER A 5 28.28 -8.54 5.02
CA SER A 5 28.25 -7.22 4.39
C SER A 5 27.37 -7.23 3.14
N GLU A 6 27.51 -8.25 2.29
CA GLU A 6 26.68 -8.40 1.08
C GLU A 6 25.19 -8.61 1.41
N MET A 7 24.89 -9.36 2.48
CA MET A 7 23.52 -9.55 2.95
C MET A 7 22.90 -8.22 3.42
N LEU A 8 23.64 -7.42 4.19
CA LEU A 8 23.15 -6.13 4.69
C LEU A 8 22.90 -5.13 3.54
N GLU A 9 23.78 -5.11 2.54
CA GLU A 9 23.58 -4.29 1.33
C GLU A 9 22.33 -4.70 0.54
N LYS A 10 22.11 -6.01 0.36
CA LYS A 10 20.90 -6.52 -0.31
C LYS A 10 19.63 -6.15 0.44
N LEU A 11 19.62 -6.29 1.77
CA LEU A 11 18.47 -5.88 2.60
C LEU A 11 18.19 -4.38 2.49
N LYS A 12 19.24 -3.55 2.48
CA LYS A 12 19.11 -2.11 2.28
C LYS A 12 18.49 -1.78 0.92
N LEU A 13 19.00 -2.37 -0.16
CA LEU A 13 18.46 -2.18 -1.51
C LEU A 13 17.00 -2.60 -1.62
N LEU A 14 16.61 -3.71 -0.97
CA LEU A 14 15.23 -4.17 -0.95
C LEU A 14 14.31 -3.18 -0.23
N ARG A 15 14.76 -2.63 0.92
CA ARG A 15 14.02 -1.60 1.65
C ARG A 15 13.89 -0.30 0.87
N GLU A 16 14.94 0.13 0.18
CA GLU A 16 14.93 1.31 -0.70
C GLU A 16 13.95 1.13 -1.86
N ARG A 17 13.97 -0.04 -2.52
CA ARG A 17 13.00 -0.37 -3.59
C ARG A 17 11.57 -0.38 -3.08
N PHE A 18 11.34 -0.95 -1.90
CA PHE A 18 10.00 -0.95 -1.31
C PHE A 18 9.54 0.47 -0.94
N THR A 19 10.44 1.29 -0.41
CA THR A 19 10.17 2.70 -0.10
C THR A 19 9.83 3.49 -1.38
N GLN A 20 10.55 3.25 -2.48
CA GLN A 20 10.23 3.85 -3.76
C GLN A 20 8.86 3.40 -4.26
N ARG A 21 8.55 2.10 -4.14
CA ARG A 21 7.23 1.57 -4.48
C ARG A 21 6.11 2.24 -3.69
N LEU A 22 6.30 2.48 -2.40
CA LEU A 22 5.33 3.21 -1.56
C LEU A 22 5.11 4.64 -2.06
N LYS A 23 6.17 5.35 -2.45
CA LYS A 23 6.08 6.70 -3.03
C LYS A 23 5.33 6.68 -4.36
N ASP A 24 5.69 5.77 -5.26
CA ASP A 24 5.05 5.65 -6.57
C ASP A 24 3.56 5.36 -6.43
N THR A 25 3.20 4.44 -5.53
CA THR A 25 1.80 4.10 -5.23
C THR A 25 1.04 5.26 -4.58
N HIS A 26 1.66 6.01 -3.65
CA HIS A 26 1.04 7.20 -3.09
C HIS A 26 0.74 8.23 -4.18
N THR A 27 1.70 8.49 -5.07
CA THR A 27 1.49 9.40 -6.21
C THR A 27 0.38 8.89 -7.13
N GLU A 28 0.36 7.60 -7.46
CA GLU A 28 -0.68 6.99 -8.28
C GLU A 28 -2.08 7.21 -7.68
N ILE A 29 -2.30 6.82 -6.42
CA ILE A 29 -3.61 6.95 -5.76
C ILE A 29 -4.05 8.42 -5.66
N SER A 30 -3.11 9.34 -5.40
CA SER A 30 -3.44 10.77 -5.29
C SER A 30 -3.96 11.42 -6.57
N THR A 31 -3.82 10.76 -7.72
CA THR A 31 -4.36 11.21 -9.01
C THR A 31 -5.76 10.65 -9.30
N TRP A 32 -6.25 9.70 -8.50
CA TRP A 32 -7.52 9.05 -8.76
C TRP A 32 -8.70 9.93 -8.35
N SER A 33 -9.78 9.80 -9.10
CA SER A 33 -11.07 10.43 -8.83
C SER A 33 -12.19 9.49 -9.21
N GLY A 34 -13.34 9.64 -8.55
CA GLY A 34 -14.51 8.78 -8.77
C GLY A 34 -14.33 7.34 -8.30
N ASN A 35 -15.34 6.51 -8.53
CA ASN A 35 -15.39 5.12 -8.06
C ASN A 35 -14.75 4.08 -9.00
N SER A 36 -14.18 4.48 -10.14
CA SER A 36 -13.67 3.57 -11.17
C SER A 36 -12.44 2.75 -10.77
N HIS A 37 -11.77 3.10 -9.68
CA HIS A 37 -10.48 2.51 -9.29
C HIS A 37 -10.55 1.59 -8.06
N ILE A 38 -11.74 1.26 -7.55
CA ILE A 38 -11.89 0.43 -6.35
C ILE A 38 -11.22 -0.95 -6.50
N THR A 39 -11.41 -1.62 -7.63
CA THR A 39 -10.76 -2.91 -7.89
C THR A 39 -9.24 -2.79 -7.91
N ALA A 40 -8.71 -1.73 -8.52
CA ALA A 40 -7.27 -1.45 -8.53
C ALA A 40 -6.75 -1.16 -7.11
N LEU A 41 -7.51 -0.44 -6.29
CA LEU A 41 -7.17 -0.18 -4.90
C LEU A 41 -7.07 -1.47 -4.09
N ILE A 42 -8.01 -2.42 -4.26
CA ILE A 42 -7.97 -3.73 -3.62
C ILE A 42 -6.66 -4.45 -3.95
N GLU A 43 -6.28 -4.49 -5.23
CA GLU A 43 -5.04 -5.13 -5.65
C GLU A 43 -3.79 -4.46 -5.07
N ILE A 44 -3.79 -3.13 -5.00
CA ILE A 44 -2.69 -2.37 -4.39
C ILE A 44 -2.58 -2.72 -2.91
N CYS A 45 -3.68 -2.66 -2.16
CA CYS A 45 -3.71 -3.01 -0.75
C CYS A 45 -3.21 -4.44 -0.52
N HIS A 46 -3.67 -5.41 -1.33
CA HIS A 46 -3.21 -6.79 -1.27
C HIS A 46 -1.70 -6.93 -1.45
N LYS A 47 -1.16 -6.33 -2.53
CA LYS A 47 0.28 -6.40 -2.85
C LYS A 47 1.11 -5.70 -1.77
N LEU A 48 0.68 -4.52 -1.31
CA LEU A 48 1.37 -3.81 -0.25
C LEU A 48 1.32 -4.57 1.07
N ALA A 49 0.20 -5.18 1.43
CA ALA A 49 0.08 -5.98 2.65
C ALA A 49 1.12 -7.12 2.69
N GLY A 50 1.21 -7.92 1.61
CA GLY A 50 2.17 -9.02 1.53
C GLY A 50 3.63 -8.55 1.48
N THR A 51 3.89 -7.49 0.71
CA THR A 51 5.25 -6.96 0.54
C THR A 51 5.76 -6.29 1.81
N ALA A 52 4.90 -5.53 2.50
CA ALA A 52 5.21 -4.88 3.78
C ALA A 52 5.60 -5.89 4.86
N GLY A 53 4.86 -7.00 4.98
CA GLY A 53 5.17 -8.07 5.94
C GLY A 53 6.53 -8.71 5.68
N THR A 54 6.90 -8.86 4.41
CA THR A 54 8.22 -9.42 4.01
C THR A 54 9.38 -8.51 4.42
N TYR A 55 9.20 -7.19 4.37
CA TYR A 55 10.25 -6.20 4.65
C TYR A 55 10.21 -5.62 6.06
N GLY A 56 9.42 -6.19 6.97
CA GLY A 56 9.37 -5.78 8.38
C GLY A 56 8.49 -4.56 8.66
N TYR A 57 7.65 -4.15 7.71
CA TYR A 57 6.65 -3.09 7.89
C TYR A 57 5.34 -3.70 8.42
N GLY A 58 5.38 -4.26 9.62
CA GLY A 58 4.27 -5.03 10.20
C GLY A 58 2.96 -4.24 10.30
N GLU A 59 3.02 -3.01 10.78
CA GLU A 59 1.85 -2.13 10.91
C GLU A 59 1.20 -1.82 9.56
N LEU A 60 2.01 -1.41 8.58
CA LEU A 60 1.55 -1.19 7.20
C LEU A 60 0.91 -2.45 6.61
N SER A 61 1.48 -3.63 6.88
CA SER A 61 0.94 -4.90 6.41
C SER A 61 -0.47 -5.15 6.93
N VAL A 62 -0.68 -4.93 8.23
CA VAL A 62 -1.98 -5.10 8.90
C VAL A 62 -3.00 -4.06 8.42
N GLU A 63 -2.60 -2.79 8.33
CA GLU A 63 -3.49 -1.72 7.88
C GLU A 63 -3.93 -1.91 6.44
N MET A 64 -3.00 -2.24 5.54
CA MET A 64 -3.32 -2.53 4.14
C MET A 64 -4.20 -3.77 4.00
N LYS A 65 -3.97 -4.81 4.82
CA LYS A 65 -4.82 -5.99 4.81
C LYS A 65 -6.23 -5.68 5.30
N THR A 66 -6.35 -4.85 6.32
CA THR A 66 -7.65 -4.40 6.84
C THR A 66 -8.41 -3.60 5.79
N LEU A 67 -7.73 -2.69 5.09
CA LEU A 67 -8.33 -1.90 4.02
C LEU A 67 -8.73 -2.77 2.82
N GLU A 68 -7.89 -3.74 2.42
CA GLU A 68 -8.21 -4.72 1.37
C GLU A 68 -9.54 -5.43 1.67
N LEU A 69 -9.72 -5.94 2.89
CA LEU A 69 -10.93 -6.64 3.29
C LEU A 69 -12.15 -5.72 3.30
N GLN A 70 -12.01 -4.51 3.84
CA GLN A 70 -13.08 -3.49 3.80
C GLN A 70 -13.53 -3.19 2.37
N LEU A 71 -12.58 -3.07 1.44
CA LEU A 71 -12.86 -2.80 0.03
C LEU A 71 -13.53 -3.99 -0.66
N ILE A 72 -13.11 -5.23 -0.35
CA ILE A 72 -13.74 -6.43 -0.88
C ILE A 72 -15.21 -6.52 -0.46
N ASP A 73 -15.52 -6.19 0.79
CA ASP A 73 -16.89 -6.24 1.33
C ASP A 73 -17.84 -5.22 0.67
N ILE A 74 -17.29 -4.14 0.12
CA ILE A 74 -18.07 -3.04 -0.48
C ILE A 74 -17.94 -2.93 -1.99
N LYS A 75 -17.09 -3.75 -2.64
CA LYS A 75 -16.76 -3.60 -4.08
C LYS A 75 -17.97 -3.74 -5.00
N ASP A 76 -18.96 -4.55 -4.61
CA ASP A 76 -20.16 -4.84 -5.39
C ASP A 76 -21.33 -3.90 -5.01
N GLN A 77 -21.07 -2.90 -4.14
CA GLN A 77 -22.03 -1.88 -3.76
C GLN A 77 -21.91 -0.65 -4.66
N ASP A 78 -23.01 0.04 -4.93
CA ASP A 78 -23.00 1.33 -5.63
C ASP A 78 -22.39 2.41 -4.72
N LEU A 79 -21.07 2.59 -4.82
CA LEU A 79 -20.32 3.60 -4.09
C LEU A 79 -20.46 4.97 -4.77
N THR A 80 -20.73 6.00 -3.97
CA THR A 80 -20.62 7.38 -4.45
C THR A 80 -19.15 7.77 -4.61
N ASP A 81 -18.89 8.78 -5.46
CA ASP A 81 -17.53 9.31 -5.65
C ASP A 81 -16.90 9.81 -4.34
N GLU A 82 -17.70 10.38 -3.44
CA GLU A 82 -17.24 10.84 -2.12
C GLU A 82 -16.79 9.68 -1.22
N GLN A 83 -17.51 8.56 -1.26
CA GLN A 83 -17.13 7.35 -0.51
C GLN A 83 -15.84 6.75 -1.07
N ALA A 84 -15.72 6.66 -2.40
CA ALA A 84 -14.49 6.20 -3.05
C ALA A 84 -13.29 7.09 -2.71
N LEU A 85 -13.45 8.42 -2.80
CA LEU A 85 -12.40 9.37 -2.44
C LEU A 85 -11.97 9.26 -0.97
N THR A 86 -12.90 8.98 -0.06
CA THR A 86 -12.57 8.76 1.35
C THR A 86 -11.69 7.54 1.54
N LEU A 87 -11.96 6.47 0.79
CA LEU A 87 -11.15 5.23 0.81
C LEU A 87 -9.76 5.46 0.21
N TYR A 88 -9.66 6.23 -0.89
CA TYR A 88 -8.36 6.62 -1.47
C TYR A 88 -7.52 7.42 -0.49
N LYS A 89 -8.11 8.44 0.15
CA LYS A 89 -7.42 9.25 1.17
C LYS A 89 -6.94 8.42 2.35
N LYS A 90 -7.74 7.45 2.80
CA LYS A 90 -7.35 6.52 3.86
C LYS A 90 -6.13 5.69 3.45
N ALA A 91 -6.12 5.16 2.22
CA ALA A 91 -4.97 4.43 1.69
C ALA A 91 -3.72 5.32 1.60
N GLU A 92 -3.85 6.53 1.08
CA GLU A 92 -2.77 7.52 0.99
C GLU A 92 -2.17 7.84 2.36
N GLU A 93 -3.03 8.08 3.36
CA GLU A 93 -2.59 8.41 4.71
C GLU A 93 -1.82 7.27 5.36
N THR A 94 -2.29 6.02 5.23
CA THR A 94 -1.55 4.84 5.69
C THR A 94 -0.18 4.75 4.99
N ILE A 95 -0.11 4.92 3.66
CA ILE A 95 1.16 4.88 2.93
C ILE A 95 2.10 6.00 3.41
N LYS A 96 1.57 7.21 3.59
CA LYS A 96 2.32 8.37 4.05
C LYS A 96 2.88 8.19 5.46
N ASN A 97 2.14 7.54 6.36
CA ASN A 97 2.61 7.24 7.70
C ASN A 97 3.76 6.23 7.69
N ALA A 98 3.73 5.22 6.81
CA ALA A 98 4.82 4.27 6.65
C ALA A 98 6.10 4.85 6.01
N LEU A 99 6.01 6.05 5.41
CA LEU A 99 7.14 6.80 4.84
C LEU A 99 7.81 7.78 5.82
N LYS A 100 7.25 7.97 7.02
CA LYS A 100 7.84 8.80 8.09
C LYS A 100 8.95 8.05 8.83
#